data_AF-A0A1F4PIG6-F1
#
_entry.id   AF-A0A1F4PIG6-F1
#
_cell.length_a   1.000
_cell.length_b   1.000
_cell.length_c   1.000
_cell.angle_alpha   90.00
_cell.angle_beta   90.00
_cell.angle_gamma   90.00
#
_symmetry.space_group_name_H-M   'P 1'
#
loop_
_entity.id
_entity.type
_entity.pdbx_description
1 polymer ?
#
loop_
_entity_poly.entity_id
_entity_poly.type
_entity_poly.pdbx_seq_one_letter_code
_entity_poly.pdbx_strand_id
1 'polypeptide(L)'
;MLLVLLFLLSACTKQKLNICLIKESEAKLSDFVTPVNAYSILTSNNSLTFFIKSNKEDLVKFYQENLEIYGWKSIVEFDTKDNILVYEKPHKYLCLIIRDTKLKDVLQLVAYFKDKD
;
A
#
# COMPACT_ATOMS: atom_id res chain seq x y z
N MET A 1 -11.61 14.26 38.36
CA MET A 1 -12.02 13.62 37.08
C MET A 1 -11.92 14.52 35.85
N LEU A 2 -11.98 15.87 35.95
CA LEU A 2 -11.88 16.77 34.78
C LEU A 2 -10.52 16.74 34.06
N LEU A 3 -9.43 16.44 34.78
CA LEU A 3 -8.06 16.42 34.25
C LEU A 3 -7.77 15.26 33.28
N VAL A 4 -8.49 14.13 33.38
CA VAL A 4 -8.33 12.98 32.48
C VAL A 4 -8.97 13.26 31.11
N LEU A 5 -10.04 14.05 31.06
CA LEU A 5 -10.69 14.44 29.80
C LEU A 5 -9.81 15.35 28.93
N LEU A 6 -8.98 16.20 29.55
CA LEU A 6 -8.07 17.11 28.84
C LEU A 6 -6.87 16.39 28.22
N PHE A 7 -6.43 15.27 28.80
CA PHE A 7 -5.39 14.40 28.20
C PHE A 7 -5.91 13.58 27.01
N LEU A 8 -7.20 13.24 26.98
CA LEU A 8 -7.80 12.53 25.85
C LEU A 8 -8.00 13.42 24.61
N LEU A 9 -8.20 14.73 24.81
CA LEU A 9 -8.41 15.69 23.71
C LEU A 9 -7.11 16.09 22.99
N SER A 10 -5.95 15.97 23.65
CA SER A 10 -4.64 16.29 23.08
C SER A 10 -4.06 15.16 22.21
N ALA A 11 -4.70 13.98 22.20
CA ALA A 11 -4.28 12.84 21.39
C ALA A 11 -4.86 12.82 19.97
N CYS A 12 -5.65 13.83 19.57
CA CYS A 12 -6.07 14.02 18.17
C CYS A 12 -4.91 14.61 17.36
N THR A 13 -3.81 13.86 17.30
CA THR A 13 -2.70 14.13 16.42
C THR A 13 -3.19 13.87 15.00
N LYS A 14 -3.17 14.89 14.15
CA LYS A 14 -3.43 14.74 12.72
C LYS A 14 -2.42 13.74 12.16
N GLN A 15 -2.83 12.48 12.02
CA GLN A 15 -2.01 11.43 11.44
C GLN A 15 -1.66 11.87 10.02
N LYS A 16 -0.37 12.03 9.76
CA LYS A 16 0.13 12.54 8.48
C LYS A 16 0.00 11.43 7.45
N LEU A 17 -1.11 11.44 6.71
CA LEU A 17 -1.35 10.49 5.63
C LEU A 17 -0.40 10.79 4.47
N ASN A 18 0.39 9.80 4.08
CA ASN A 18 1.25 9.84 2.90
C ASN A 18 0.51 9.21 1.71
N ILE A 19 1.05 9.40 0.51
CA ILE A 19 0.58 8.64 -0.64
C ILE A 19 1.52 7.46 -0.80
N CYS A 20 1.01 6.25 -0.67
CA CYS A 20 1.81 5.05 -0.84
C CYS A 20 1.63 4.52 -2.27
N LEU A 21 2.76 4.21 -2.88
CA LEU A 21 2.87 3.47 -4.14
C LEU A 21 2.92 1.99 -3.79
N ILE A 22 2.01 1.20 -4.34
CA ILE A 22 2.00 -0.25 -4.20
C ILE A 22 2.33 -0.82 -5.57
N LYS A 23 3.47 -1.52 -5.69
CA LYS A 23 3.82 -2.25 -6.91
C LYS A 23 3.64 -3.75 -6.67
N GLU A 24 2.88 -4.37 -7.55
CA GLU A 24 2.61 -5.79 -7.58
C GLU A 24 3.38 -6.45 -8.73
N SER A 25 3.89 -7.65 -8.50
CA SER A 25 4.42 -8.53 -9.54
C SER A 25 3.84 -9.93 -9.35
N GLU A 26 3.41 -10.56 -10.46
CA GLU A 26 3.14 -12.00 -10.58
C GLU A 26 1.87 -12.60 -9.93
N ALA A 27 0.90 -11.79 -9.48
CA ALA A 27 -0.43 -12.31 -9.08
C ALA A 27 -1.55 -11.95 -10.09
N LYS A 28 -2.60 -12.77 -10.13
CA LYS A 28 -3.84 -12.42 -10.84
C LYS A 28 -4.60 -11.42 -9.97
N LEU A 29 -5.22 -10.42 -10.58
CA LEU A 29 -6.09 -9.43 -9.92
C LEU A 29 -7.14 -10.05 -8.98
N SER A 30 -7.60 -11.27 -9.28
CA SER A 30 -8.58 -12.00 -8.47
C SER A 30 -8.04 -12.49 -7.12
N ASP A 31 -6.72 -12.63 -6.99
CA ASP A 31 -6.06 -13.22 -5.81
C ASP A 31 -5.54 -12.14 -4.86
N PHE A 32 -5.80 -10.86 -5.17
CA PHE A 32 -5.25 -9.70 -4.50
C PHE A 32 -6.35 -8.79 -3.96
N VAL A 33 -6.14 -8.30 -2.74
CA VAL A 33 -7.07 -7.37 -2.09
C VAL A 33 -6.66 -5.95 -2.42
N THR A 34 -7.52 -5.25 -3.15
CA THR A 34 -7.31 -3.83 -3.44
C THR A 34 -7.99 -2.99 -2.36
N PRO A 35 -7.25 -2.08 -1.68
CA PRO A 35 -7.84 -1.16 -0.72
C PRO A 35 -8.93 -0.27 -1.36
N VAL A 36 -9.99 0.03 -0.62
CA VAL A 36 -11.22 0.70 -1.11
C VAL A 36 -10.98 2.10 -1.72
N ASN A 37 -9.81 2.71 -1.48
CA ASN A 37 -9.44 4.05 -1.97
C ASN A 37 -8.18 4.04 -2.85
N ALA A 38 -7.83 2.90 -3.43
CA ALA A 38 -6.67 2.77 -4.29
C ALA A 38 -7.00 3.21 -5.73
N TYR A 39 -6.14 4.04 -6.31
CA TYR A 39 -6.19 4.42 -7.72
C TYR A 39 -5.15 3.61 -8.49
N SER A 40 -5.61 2.76 -9.43
CA SER A 40 -4.72 1.94 -10.26
C SER A 40 -4.17 2.74 -11.45
N ILE A 41 -2.87 2.63 -11.67
CA ILE A 41 -2.23 2.97 -12.95
C ILE A 41 -1.77 1.65 -13.56
N LEU A 42 -2.36 1.28 -14.68
CA LEU A 42 -1.90 0.13 -15.46
C LEU A 42 -0.53 0.45 -16.03
N THR A 43 0.47 -0.36 -15.70
CA THR A 43 1.81 -0.24 -16.29
C THR A 43 2.00 -1.34 -17.33
N SER A 44 2.75 -1.05 -18.39
CA SER A 44 2.98 -1.94 -19.53
C SER A 44 3.65 -3.28 -19.19
N ASN A 45 4.16 -3.47 -17.96
CA ASN A 45 5.10 -4.54 -17.62
C ASN A 45 4.49 -5.62 -16.72
N ASN A 46 3.22 -6.01 -16.92
CA ASN A 46 2.50 -6.99 -16.08
C ASN A 46 2.54 -6.69 -14.56
N SER A 47 2.90 -5.46 -14.20
CA SER A 47 2.87 -4.98 -12.82
C SER A 47 1.68 -4.07 -12.62
N LEU A 48 0.98 -4.28 -11.53
CA LEU A 48 -0.09 -3.41 -11.11
C LEU A 48 0.50 -2.39 -10.16
N THR A 49 0.22 -1.12 -10.41
CA THR A 49 0.67 -0.04 -9.54
C THR A 49 -0.53 0.72 -9.02
N PHE A 50 -0.63 0.88 -7.71
CA PHE A 50 -1.69 1.66 -7.10
C PHE A 50 -1.16 2.81 -6.25
N PHE A 51 -1.96 3.86 -6.17
CA PHE A 51 -1.77 4.98 -5.27
C PHE A 51 -2.89 5.00 -4.24
N ILE A 52 -2.53 5.06 -2.97
CA ILE A 52 -3.49 5.21 -1.89
C ILE A 52 -3.00 6.24 -0.88
N LYS A 53 -3.92 7.04 -0.35
CA LYS A 53 -3.65 7.97 0.74
C LYS A 53 -3.82 7.23 2.08
N SER A 54 -2.72 6.73 2.63
CA SER A 54 -2.71 5.98 3.90
C SER A 54 -1.36 6.12 4.61
N ASN A 55 -1.26 5.69 5.87
CA ASN A 55 0.03 5.41 6.49
C ASN A 55 0.61 4.10 5.92
N LYS A 56 1.93 4.05 5.75
CA LYS A 56 2.68 2.87 5.30
C LYS A 56 2.45 1.68 6.23
N GLU A 57 2.54 1.91 7.54
CA GLU A 57 2.36 0.88 8.58
C GLU A 57 0.95 0.28 8.54
N ASP A 58 -0.06 1.14 8.38
CA ASP A 58 -1.45 0.69 8.28
C ASP A 58 -1.68 -0.17 7.02
N LEU A 59 -1.00 0.15 5.91
CA LEU A 59 -1.06 -0.67 4.69
C LEU A 59 -0.34 -1.99 4.84
N VAL A 60 0.84 -2.01 5.45
CA VAL A 60 1.58 -3.25 5.73
C VAL A 60 0.70 -4.19 6.56
N LYS A 61 0.15 -3.67 7.66
CA LYS A 61 -0.77 -4.41 8.53
C LYS A 61 -2.01 -4.89 7.79
N PHE A 62 -2.64 -4.03 6.99
CA PHE A 62 -3.77 -4.39 6.14
C PHE A 62 -3.44 -5.59 5.24
N TYR A 63 -2.29 -5.56 4.56
CA TYR A 63 -1.91 -6.64 3.66
C TYR A 63 -1.55 -7.93 4.38
N GLN A 64 -0.85 -7.85 5.51
CA GLN A 64 -0.56 -9.02 6.35
C GLN A 64 -1.85 -9.71 6.78
N GLU A 65 -2.79 -8.97 7.36
CA GLU A 65 -4.06 -9.52 7.85
C GLU A 65 -4.93 -10.07 6.71
N ASN A 66 -5.04 -9.35 5.60
CA ASN A 66 -5.92 -9.77 4.52
C ASN A 66 -5.31 -10.93 3.72
N LEU A 67 -4.04 -10.87 3.32
CA LEU A 67 -3.47 -11.89 2.44
C LEU A 67 -3.41 -13.27 3.12
N GLU A 68 -3.20 -13.32 4.44
CA GLU A 68 -3.30 -14.56 5.21
C GLU A 68 -4.71 -15.19 5.12
N ILE A 69 -5.78 -14.37 5.19
CA ILE A 69 -7.16 -14.84 4.99
C ILE A 69 -7.35 -15.43 3.59
N TYR A 70 -6.69 -14.88 2.57
CA TYR A 70 -6.71 -15.42 1.21
C TYR A 70 -5.75 -16.61 1.00
N GLY A 71 -5.12 -17.13 2.06
CA GLY A 71 -4.25 -18.29 2.01
C GLY A 71 -2.85 -18.02 1.46
N TRP A 72 -2.40 -16.77 1.50
CA TRP A 72 -1.00 -16.42 1.25
C TRP A 72 -0.19 -16.60 2.53
N LYS A 73 1.01 -17.17 2.41
CA LYS A 73 1.94 -17.33 3.53
C LYS A 73 3.04 -16.29 3.42
N SER A 74 3.23 -15.48 4.47
CA SER A 74 4.34 -14.53 4.53
C SER A 74 5.67 -15.28 4.57
N ILE A 75 6.61 -14.90 3.69
CA ILE A 75 7.96 -15.48 3.63
C ILE A 75 8.96 -14.50 4.24
N VAL A 76 8.96 -13.26 3.74
CA VAL A 76 9.97 -12.25 4.07
C VAL A 76 9.34 -10.86 4.09
N GLU A 77 9.74 -10.09 5.09
CA GLU A 77 9.48 -8.66 5.19
C GLU A 77 10.80 -7.91 5.26
N PHE A 78 10.97 -6.91 4.39
CA PHE A 78 12.08 -5.97 4.44
C PHE A 78 11.55 -4.61 4.83
N ASP A 79 11.89 -4.16 6.04
CA ASP A 79 11.59 -2.82 6.52
C ASP A 79 12.76 -1.88 6.16
N THR A 80 12.70 -1.32 4.95
CA THR A 80 13.69 -0.35 4.46
C THR A 80 13.00 0.96 4.10
N LYS A 81 13.61 1.77 3.22
CA LYS A 81 12.92 2.93 2.64
C LYS A 81 11.60 2.50 1.99
N ASP A 82 11.59 1.35 1.32
CA ASP A 82 10.39 0.69 0.82
C ASP A 82 10.10 -0.52 1.72
N ASN A 83 8.83 -0.75 2.06
CA ASN A 83 8.44 -2.01 2.71
C ASN A 83 8.19 -3.03 1.60
N ILE A 84 9.04 -4.06 1.58
CA ILE A 84 8.92 -5.14 0.61
C ILE A 84 8.38 -6.35 1.36
N LEU A 85 7.20 -6.80 0.96
CA LEU A 85 6.51 -7.95 1.53
C LEU A 85 6.47 -9.05 0.48
N VAL A 86 6.98 -10.23 0.82
CA VAL A 86 7.01 -11.39 -0.07
C VAL A 86 6.15 -12.50 0.50
N TYR A 87 5.20 -12.96 -0.30
CA TYR A 87 4.27 -14.03 0.06
C TYR A 87 4.34 -15.21 -0.92
N GLU A 88 4.09 -16.42 -0.42
CA GLU A 88 3.98 -17.64 -1.23
C GLU A 88 2.58 -18.27 -1.16
N LYS A 89 2.21 -18.90 -2.27
CA LYS A 89 1.20 -19.96 -2.40
C LYS A 89 1.86 -21.14 -3.13
N PRO A 90 1.29 -22.36 -3.09
CA PRO A 90 1.93 -23.57 -3.65
C PRO A 90 2.49 -23.46 -5.08
N HIS A 91 1.97 -22.54 -5.91
CA HIS A 91 2.41 -22.32 -7.29
C HIS A 91 2.57 -20.84 -7.67
N LYS A 92 2.62 -19.92 -6.69
CA LYS A 92 2.61 -18.47 -6.95
C LYS A 92 3.42 -17.74 -5.91
N TYR A 93 4.03 -16.64 -6.34
CA TYR A 93 4.67 -15.66 -5.47
C TYR A 93 3.97 -14.32 -5.64
N LEU A 94 3.96 -13.54 -4.57
CA LEU A 94 3.48 -12.18 -4.58
C LEU A 94 4.52 -11.31 -3.91
N CYS A 95 5.03 -10.34 -4.65
CA CYS A 95 5.91 -9.31 -4.14
C CYS A 95 5.14 -7.99 -4.09
N LEU A 96 5.00 -7.42 -2.89
CA LEU A 96 4.43 -6.11 -2.67
C LEU A 96 5.50 -5.13 -2.26
N ILE A 97 5.60 -4.03 -2.98
CA ILE A 97 6.50 -2.93 -2.64
C ILE A 97 5.63 -1.75 -2.25
N ILE A 98 5.68 -1.38 -0.97
CA ILE A 98 4.94 -0.26 -0.39
C ILE A 98 5.93 0.88 -0.16
N ARG A 99 5.81 1.95 -0.94
CA ARG A 99 6.70 3.12 -0.91
C ARG A 99 5.95 4.40 -0.59
N ASP A 100 6.44 5.16 0.36
CA ASP A 100 5.99 6.53 0.58
C ASP A 100 6.40 7.44 -0.59
N THR A 101 5.42 8.08 -1.18
CA THR A 101 5.55 8.92 -2.37
C THR A 101 4.99 10.31 -2.09
N LYS A 102 5.63 11.35 -2.61
CA LYS A 102 5.12 12.72 -2.48
C LYS A 102 4.03 12.95 -3.52
N LEU A 103 3.00 13.72 -3.15
CA LEU A 103 1.90 14.09 -4.06
C LEU A 103 2.41 14.69 -5.38
N LYS A 104 3.49 15.48 -5.34
CA LYS A 104 4.09 16.06 -6.54
C LYS A 104 4.53 15.00 -7.55
N ASP A 105 5.12 13.91 -7.08
CA ASP A 105 5.63 12.83 -7.93
C ASP A 105 4.47 12.05 -8.57
N VAL A 106 3.38 11.87 -7.81
CA VAL A 106 2.14 11.25 -8.31
C VAL A 106 1.51 12.11 -9.40
N LEU A 107 1.41 13.42 -9.20
CA LEU A 107 0.84 14.34 -10.19
C LEU A 107 1.66 14.37 -11.48
N GLN A 108 3.00 14.30 -11.38
CA GLN A 108 3.87 14.20 -12.54
C GLN A 108 3.66 12.89 -13.32
N LEU A 109 3.52 11.77 -12.62
CA LEU A 109 3.19 10.48 -13.23
C LEU A 109 1.84 10.51 -13.93
N VAL A 110 0.79 11.03 -13.27
CA VAL A 110 -0.55 11.14 -13.86
C VAL A 110 -0.54 12.05 -15.09
N ALA A 111 0.18 13.17 -15.06
CA ALA A 111 0.32 14.05 -16.22
C ALA A 111 1.02 13.36 -17.39
N TYR A 112 2.10 12.62 -17.11
CA TYR A 112 2.85 11.87 -18.12
C TYR A 112 1.98 10.84 -18.85
N PHE A 113 1.09 10.14 -18.14
CA PHE A 113 0.19 9.17 -18.77
C PHE A 113 -0.93 9.86 -19.56
N LYS A 114 -1.43 11.02 -19.11
CA LYS A 114 -2.44 11.80 -19.85
C LYS A 114 -1.96 12.33 -21.20
N ASP A 115 -0.67 12.64 -21.34
CA ASP A 115 -0.12 13.17 -22.60
C ASP A 115 0.14 12.05 -23.64
N LYS A 116 -0.02 10.78 -23.27
CA LYS A 116 0.24 9.62 -24.13
C LYS A 116 -1.02 8.91 -24.65
N ASP A 117 -2.18 9.27 -24.12
CA ASP A 117 -3.51 8.81 -24.57
C ASP A 117 -4.14 9.86 -25.50
#